data_AF-A0A0L6CWP6-F1
#
_entry.id   AF-A0A0L6CWP6-F1
#
_cell.length_a   1.000
_cell.length_b   1.000
_cell.length_c   1.000
_cell.angle_alpha   90.00
_cell.angle_beta   90.00
_cell.angle_gamma   90.00
#
_symmetry.space_group_name_H-M   'P 1'
#
loop_
_entity.id
_entity.type
_entity.pdbx_description
1 polymer ?
#
loop_
_entity_poly.entity_id
_entity_poly.type
_entity_poly.pdbx_seq_one_letter_code
_entity_poly.pdbx_strand_id
1 'polypeptide(L)'
;MPKDIASPSPCAGFIVANCAALACAARLLGGQAALKRAQRLIEDFSLAPPLTRRLNRELDALEDLLALRHVHDFDRVEAAQFSKIDPLDPAVEEICQLLDGLRAARAAEATAG
;
A
#
# COMPACT_ATOMS: atom_id res chain seq x y z
N MET A 1 5.60 32.40 -16.13
CA MET A 1 5.52 32.02 -14.71
C MET A 1 5.68 30.51 -14.64
N PRO A 2 6.73 29.95 -14.01
CA PRO A 2 6.85 28.51 -13.88
C PRO A 2 5.81 28.05 -12.86
N LYS A 3 4.94 27.11 -13.26
CA LYS A 3 3.99 26.45 -12.38
C LYS A 3 4.75 25.74 -11.27
N ASP A 4 4.25 25.88 -10.05
CA ASP A 4 4.73 25.23 -8.85
C ASP A 4 5.27 23.83 -9.15
N ILE A 5 6.53 23.61 -8.80
CA ILE A 5 7.15 22.30 -8.77
C ILE A 5 6.44 21.57 -7.64
N ALA A 6 5.28 20.97 -7.96
CA ALA A 6 4.42 20.33 -6.99
C ALA A 6 5.27 19.31 -6.25
N SER A 7 5.57 19.58 -4.98
CA SER A 7 6.09 18.56 -4.08
C SER A 7 5.11 17.39 -4.18
N PRO A 8 5.55 16.19 -4.58
CA PRO A 8 4.65 15.07 -4.73
C PRO A 8 3.94 14.88 -3.39
N SER A 9 2.63 14.61 -3.45
CA SER A 9 1.86 14.28 -2.24
C SER A 9 2.65 13.25 -1.40
N PRO A 10 2.77 13.42 -0.07
CA PRO A 10 3.44 12.45 0.80
C PRO A 10 3.08 11.00 0.46
N CYS A 11 1.80 10.72 0.18
CA CYS A 11 1.35 9.41 -0.28
C CYS A 11 1.95 9.01 -1.65
N ALA A 12 1.92 9.88 -2.67
CA ALA A 12 2.52 9.56 -3.97
C ALA A 12 4.02 9.27 -3.86
N GLY A 13 4.75 10.09 -3.09
CA GLY A 13 6.18 9.90 -2.88
C GLY A 13 6.49 8.54 -2.25
N PHE A 14 5.74 8.17 -1.21
CA PHE A 14 5.90 6.88 -0.54
C PHE A 14 5.57 5.69 -1.44
N ILE A 15 4.44 5.74 -2.16
CA ILE A 15 3.99 4.64 -3.03
C ILE A 15 4.98 4.40 -4.18
N VAL A 16 5.48 5.46 -4.81
CA VAL A 16 6.44 5.35 -5.92
C VAL A 16 7.79 4.83 -5.42
N ALA A 17 8.28 5.32 -4.28
CA ALA A 17 9.56 4.88 -3.70
C ALA A 17 9.55 3.40 -3.30
N ASN A 18 8.39 2.87 -2.89
CA ASN A 18 8.25 1.50 -2.39
C ASN A 18 7.47 0.57 -3.34
N CYS A 19 7.31 0.96 -4.62
CA CYS A 19 6.42 0.27 -5.55
C CYS A 19 6.67 -1.24 -5.69
N ALA A 20 7.93 -1.66 -5.79
CA ALA A 20 8.30 -3.08 -5.90
C ALA A 20 7.97 -3.85 -4.61
N ALA A 21 8.33 -3.28 -3.45
CA ALA A 21 8.09 -3.88 -2.14
C ALA A 21 6.58 -4.01 -1.85
N LEU A 22 5.80 -2.97 -2.16
CA LEU A 22 4.33 -2.98 -2.04
C LEU A 22 3.68 -4.04 -2.95
N ALA A 23 4.15 -4.18 -4.19
CA ALA A 23 3.65 -5.20 -5.10
C ALA A 23 3.98 -6.62 -4.60
N CYS A 24 5.19 -6.83 -4.09
CA CYS A 24 5.61 -8.10 -3.49
C CYS A 24 4.78 -8.43 -2.25
N ALA A 25 4.62 -7.50 -1.32
CA ALA A 25 3.80 -7.65 -0.12
C ALA A 25 2.34 -7.95 -0.48
N ALA A 26 1.76 -7.21 -1.43
CA ALA A 26 0.39 -7.44 -1.87
C ALA A 26 0.20 -8.84 -2.47
N ARG A 27 1.17 -9.31 -3.28
CA ARG A 27 1.17 -10.67 -3.82
C ARG A 27 1.29 -11.72 -2.72
N LEU A 28 2.16 -11.50 -1.75
CA LEU A 28 2.41 -12.41 -0.65
C LEU A 28 1.18 -12.54 0.25
N LEU A 29 0.51 -11.44 0.56
CA LEU A 29 -0.60 -11.41 1.51
C LEU A 29 -1.97 -11.70 0.88
N GLY A 30 -2.24 -11.23 -0.34
CA GLY A 30 -3.55 -11.33 -0.98
C GLY A 30 -3.54 -12.00 -2.35
N GLY A 31 -2.41 -12.59 -2.75
CA GLY A 31 -2.26 -13.29 -4.02
C GLY A 31 -2.32 -12.37 -5.26
N GLN A 32 -2.66 -12.97 -6.40
CA GLN A 32 -2.64 -12.28 -7.70
C GLN A 32 -3.67 -11.14 -7.81
N ALA A 33 -4.81 -11.26 -7.13
CA ALA A 33 -5.83 -10.21 -7.15
C ALA A 33 -5.32 -8.95 -6.43
N ALA A 34 -4.72 -9.11 -5.25
CA ALA A 34 -4.13 -8.00 -4.50
C ALA A 34 -2.93 -7.38 -5.23
N LEU A 35 -2.07 -8.19 -5.87
CA LEU A 35 -0.99 -7.68 -6.72
C LEU A 35 -1.51 -6.74 -7.82
N LYS A 36 -2.51 -7.19 -8.59
CA LYS A 36 -3.10 -6.36 -9.66
C LYS A 36 -3.69 -5.07 -9.13
N ARG A 37 -4.29 -5.11 -7.93
CA ARG A 37 -4.83 -3.92 -7.27
C ARG A 37 -3.73 -2.94 -6.86
N ALA A 38 -2.66 -3.44 -6.24
CA ALA A 38 -1.51 -2.62 -5.85
C ALA A 38 -0.81 -2.00 -7.06
N GLN A 39 -0.63 -2.76 -8.15
CA GLN A 39 -0.02 -2.25 -9.39
C GLN A 39 -0.84 -1.10 -10.00
N ARG A 40 -2.17 -1.25 -10.06
CA ARG A 40 -3.05 -0.17 -10.53
C ARG A 40 -2.95 1.08 -9.65
N LEU A 41 -2.85 0.90 -8.33
CA LEU A 41 -2.67 2.02 -7.40
C LEU A 41 -1.33 2.73 -7.63
N ILE A 42 -0.25 1.98 -7.81
CA ILE A 42 1.08 2.50 -8.12
C ILE A 42 1.07 3.27 -9.45
N GLU A 43 0.44 2.72 -10.49
CA GLU A 43 0.27 3.38 -11.78
C GLU A 43 -0.53 4.68 -11.64
N ASP A 44 -1.65 4.64 -10.92
CA ASP A 44 -2.47 5.82 -10.65
C ASP A 44 -1.64 6.91 -9.96
N PHE A 45 -0.82 6.58 -8.94
CA PHE A 45 0.05 7.55 -8.25
C PHE A 45 1.25 8.02 -9.07
N SER A 46 1.74 7.20 -10.01
CA SER A 46 2.86 7.56 -10.90
C SER A 46 2.49 8.69 -11.86
N LEU A 47 1.19 8.90 -12.11
CA LEU A 47 0.66 10.01 -12.90
C LEU A 47 0.54 11.33 -12.11
N ALA A 48 0.99 11.35 -10.84
CA ALA A 48 0.89 12.47 -9.92
C ALA A 48 -0.51 13.14 -9.85
N PRO A 49 -1.62 12.38 -9.76
CA PRO A 49 -2.95 12.96 -9.68
C PRO A 49 -3.19 13.61 -8.31
N PRO A 50 -4.16 14.54 -8.20
CA PRO A 50 -4.68 14.93 -6.90
C PRO A 50 -5.29 13.71 -6.18
N LEU A 51 -5.17 13.67 -4.85
CA LEU A 51 -5.74 12.60 -4.03
C LEU A 51 -7.27 12.61 -4.10
N THR A 52 -7.81 11.67 -4.86
CA THR A 52 -9.27 11.50 -4.99
C THR A 52 -9.82 10.58 -3.91
N ARG A 53 -11.13 10.64 -3.67
CA ARG A 53 -11.85 9.68 -2.80
C ARG A 53 -11.64 8.22 -3.23
N ARG A 54 -11.47 7.96 -4.54
CA ARG A 54 -11.14 6.63 -5.05
C ARG A 54 -9.76 6.19 -4.58
N LEU A 55 -8.74 7.05 -4.72
CA LEU A 55 -7.36 6.73 -4.30
C LEU A 55 -7.27 6.51 -2.79
N ASN A 56 -7.96 7.33 -1.99
CA ASN A 56 -8.03 7.11 -0.54
C ASN A 56 -8.61 5.73 -0.18
N ARG A 57 -9.68 5.29 -0.86
CA ARG A 57 -10.24 3.93 -0.64
C ARG A 57 -9.29 2.81 -1.05
N GLU A 58 -8.47 3.04 -2.08
CA GLU A 58 -7.46 2.07 -2.50
C GLU A 58 -6.28 2.02 -1.51
N LEU A 59 -5.87 3.18 -0.96
CA LEU A 59 -4.91 3.26 0.13
C LEU A 59 -5.43 2.57 1.40
N ASP A 60 -6.69 2.78 1.78
CA ASP A 60 -7.32 2.09 2.90
C ASP A 60 -7.27 0.58 2.72
N ALA A 61 -7.57 0.09 1.52
CA ALA A 61 -7.55 -1.34 1.24
C ALA A 61 -6.14 -1.93 1.24
N LEU A 62 -5.14 -1.16 0.79
CA LEU A 62 -3.74 -1.56 0.87
C LEU A 62 -3.27 -1.60 2.34
N GLU A 63 -3.64 -0.60 3.14
CA GLU A 63 -3.35 -0.57 4.57
C GLU A 63 -4.01 -1.76 5.29
N ASP A 64 -5.29 -2.03 5.02
CA ASP A 64 -6.02 -3.17 5.59
C ASP A 64 -5.35 -4.51 5.24
N LEU A 65 -4.82 -4.64 4.02
CA LEU A 65 -4.08 -5.83 3.58
C LEU A 65 -2.76 -5.98 4.33
N LEU A 66 -1.94 -4.92 4.38
CA LEU A 66 -0.65 -4.91 5.08
C LEU A 66 -0.81 -5.12 6.60
N ALA A 67 -1.89 -4.59 7.18
CA ALA A 67 -2.25 -4.78 8.58
C ALA A 67 -2.90 -6.15 8.87
N LEU A 68 -2.99 -7.03 7.86
CA LEU A 68 -3.56 -8.37 7.98
C LEU A 68 -5.01 -8.37 8.50
N ARG A 69 -5.77 -7.32 8.21
CA ARG A 69 -7.09 -7.10 8.81
C ARG A 69 -8.05 -8.25 8.60
N HIS A 70 -7.94 -8.96 7.48
CA HIS A 70 -8.87 -9.99 7.05
C HIS A 70 -8.36 -11.42 7.21
N VAL A 71 -7.19 -11.66 7.83
CA VAL A 71 -6.62 -13.02 7.92
C VAL A 71 -7.37 -13.95 8.88
N HIS A 72 -8.28 -13.40 9.69
CA HIS A 72 -9.17 -14.17 10.58
C HIS A 72 -10.36 -14.79 9.83
N ASP A 73 -10.65 -14.34 8.61
CA ASP A 73 -11.73 -14.84 7.77
C ASP A 73 -11.19 -15.97 6.87
N PHE A 74 -11.39 -17.22 7.30
CA PHE A 74 -10.85 -18.41 6.63
C PHE A 74 -11.41 -18.64 5.23
N ASP A 75 -12.52 -17.99 4.85
CA ASP A 75 -13.07 -18.07 3.49
C ASP A 75 -12.34 -17.14 2.51
N ARG A 76 -11.42 -16.31 3.01
CA ARG A 76 -10.65 -15.36 2.20
C ARG A 76 -9.27 -15.89 1.81
N VAL A 77 -8.81 -15.40 0.66
CA VAL A 77 -7.47 -15.72 0.13
C VAL A 77 -6.39 -15.26 1.11
N GLU A 78 -6.61 -14.13 1.78
CA GLU A 78 -5.71 -13.53 2.75
C GLU A 78 -5.38 -14.49 3.91
N ALA A 79 -6.37 -15.21 4.45
CA ALA A 79 -6.14 -16.20 5.50
C ALA A 79 -5.28 -17.38 5.00
N ALA A 80 -5.59 -17.89 3.80
CA ALA A 80 -4.86 -19.00 3.19
C ALA A 80 -3.44 -18.63 2.73
N GLN A 81 -3.17 -17.36 2.43
CA GLN A 81 -1.82 -16.88 2.14
C GLN A 81 -1.04 -16.65 3.42
N PHE A 82 -1.64 -15.98 4.40
CA PHE A 82 -1.03 -15.71 5.70
C PHE A 82 -0.59 -17.00 6.42
N SER A 83 -1.40 -18.07 6.35
CA SER A 83 -1.06 -19.36 6.95
C SER A 83 0.20 -20.03 6.38
N LYS A 84 0.70 -19.56 5.23
CA LYS A 84 1.90 -20.07 4.56
C LYS A 84 3.15 -19.26 4.87
N ILE A 85 2.99 -18.11 5.53
CA ILE A 85 4.10 -17.22 5.86
C ILE A 85 4.75 -17.72 7.13
N ASP A 86 6.06 -17.96 7.08
CA ASP A 86 6.85 -18.21 8.28
C ASP A 86 6.98 -16.89 9.06
N PRO A 87 6.61 -16.83 10.36
CA PRO A 87 6.80 -15.64 11.18
C PRO A 87 8.25 -15.15 11.26
N LEU A 88 9.23 -16.01 10.96
CA LEU A 88 10.66 -15.67 10.92
C LEU A 88 11.12 -15.26 9.51
N ASP A 89 10.23 -15.24 8.52
CA ASP A 89 10.55 -14.75 7.19
C ASP A 89 10.89 -13.25 7.24
N PRO A 90 12.04 -12.81 6.71
CA PRO A 90 12.40 -11.40 6.62
C PRO A 90 11.34 -10.51 5.97
N ALA A 91 10.49 -11.07 5.10
CA ALA A 91 9.38 -10.35 4.47
C ALA A 91 8.38 -9.80 5.51
N VAL A 92 8.25 -10.43 6.69
CA VAL A 92 7.37 -9.95 7.77
C VAL A 92 7.82 -8.58 8.27
N GLU A 93 9.13 -8.40 8.48
CA GLU A 93 9.68 -7.11 8.91
C GLU A 93 9.50 -6.04 7.84
N GLU A 94 9.73 -6.38 6.57
CA GLU A 94 9.51 -5.46 5.45
C GLU A 94 8.03 -5.02 5.34
N ILE A 95 7.08 -5.95 5.53
CA ILE A 95 5.64 -5.63 5.56
C ILE A 95 5.31 -4.65 6.68
N CYS A 96 5.86 -4.85 7.88
CA CYS A 96 5.67 -3.93 9.00
C CYS A 96 6.21 -2.52 8.67
N GLN A 97 7.41 -2.44 8.11
CA GLN A 97 8.01 -1.16 7.69
C GLN A 97 7.16 -0.46 6.61
N LEU A 98 6.63 -1.21 5.64
CA LEU A 98 5.74 -0.68 4.61
C LEU A 98 4.42 -0.15 5.20
N LEU A 99 3.84 -0.86 6.17
CA LEU A 99 2.62 -0.44 6.86
C LEU A 99 2.82 0.87 7.62
N ASP A 100 3.89 0.93 8.42
CA ASP A 100 4.21 2.12 9.21
C ASP A 100 4.54 3.31 8.32
N GLY A 101 5.31 3.10 7.26
CA GLY A 101 5.62 4.14 6.27
C GLY A 101 4.37 4.65 5.54
N LEU A 102 3.43 3.76 5.20
CA LEU A 102 2.16 4.13 4.59
C LEU A 102 1.33 5.00 5.54
N ARG A 103 1.20 4.61 6.80
CA ARG A 103 0.46 5.37 7.83
C ARG A 103 1.09 6.75 8.07
N ALA A 104 2.42 6.82 8.13
CA ALA A 104 3.13 8.08 8.27
C ALA A 104 2.89 9.02 7.07
N ALA A 105 2.95 8.49 5.84
CA ALA A 105 2.66 9.26 4.64
C ALA A 105 1.21 9.80 4.64
N ARG A 106 0.23 8.97 5.04
CA ARG A 106 -1.17 9.37 5.16
C ARG A 106 -1.40 10.44 6.23
N ALA A 107 -0.73 10.35 7.37
CA ALA A 107 -0.81 11.35 8.43
C ALA A 107 -0.21 12.69 8.00
N ALA A 108 0.92 12.66 7.27
CA ALA A 108 1.52 13.86 6.70
C ALA A 108 0.60 14.52 5.67
N GLU A 109 -0.08 13.73 4.85
CA GLU A 109 -1.06 14.20 3.86
C GLU A 109 -2.22 14.98 4.52
N ALA A 110 -2.76 14.46 5.63
CA ALA A 110 -3.84 15.11 6.37
C ALA A 110 -3.42 16.43 7.03
N THR A 111 -2.12 16.65 7.23
CA THR A 111 -1.57 17.90 7.80
C THR A 111 -1.24 18.93 6.71
N ALA A 112 -1.10 18.48 5.45
CA ALA A 112 -0.72 19.30 4.30
C ALA A 112 -1.91 19.90 3.53
N GLY A 113 -3.14 19.41 3.77
CA GLY A 113 -4.38 19.90 3.16
C GLY A 113 -5.17 20.83 4.08
#